data_AF-A0AAE9ENM8-F1
#
_entry.id   AF-A0AAE9ENM8-F1
#
_cell.length_a   1.000
_cell.length_b   1.000
_cell.length_c   1.000
_cell.angle_alpha   90.00
_cell.angle_beta   90.00
_cell.angle_gamma   90.00
#
_symmetry.space_group_name_H-M   'P 1'
#
loop_
_entity.id
_entity.type
_entity.pdbx_description
1 polymer ?
#
loop_
_entity_poly.entity_id
_entity_poly.type
_entity_poly.pdbx_seq_one_letter_code
_entity_poly.pdbx_strand_id
1 'polypeptide(L)'
;MEEDVGTCVVCARTEVVINPCYNAESCEACVCLFRRYIDDLRSLPNRCVPKMCTEYLKCHYCRFQKCLEVGMINAPPPYERFVVKLRRGG
;
A
#
# COMPACT_ATOMS: atom_id res chain seq x y z
N MET A 1 14.25 -3.12 -18.15
CA MET A 1 13.70 -3.31 -16.80
C MET A 1 12.47 -4.14 -17.00
N GLU A 2 12.48 -5.40 -16.58
CA GLU A 2 11.26 -6.19 -16.49
C GLU A 2 10.43 -5.58 -15.35
N GLU A 3 9.21 -5.15 -15.67
CA GLU A 3 8.26 -4.69 -14.66
C GLU A 3 7.66 -5.94 -14.01
N ASP A 4 7.75 -6.06 -12.69
CA ASP A 4 7.13 -7.14 -11.95
C ASP A 4 5.60 -6.97 -12.03
N VAL A 5 4.99 -7.63 -13.01
CA VAL A 5 3.54 -7.67 -13.19
C VAL A 5 3.00 -8.81 -12.32
N GLY A 6 2.09 -8.47 -11.41
CA GLY A 6 1.57 -9.42 -10.43
C GLY A 6 0.13 -9.13 -10.01
N THR A 7 -0.26 -9.73 -8.89
CA THR A 7 -1.57 -9.51 -8.27
C THR A 7 -1.40 -8.70 -6.99
N CYS A 8 -2.10 -7.57 -6.89
CA CYS A 8 -2.04 -6.73 -5.70
C CYS A 8 -2.73 -7.40 -4.51
N VAL A 9 -2.00 -7.63 -3.41
CA VAL A 9 -2.55 -8.31 -2.21
C VAL A 9 -3.67 -7.53 -1.50
N VAL A 10 -3.80 -6.22 -1.75
CA VAL A 10 -4.84 -5.36 -1.15
C VAL A 10 -6.15 -5.39 -1.95
N CYS A 11 -6.06 -5.23 -3.27
CA CYS A 11 -7.24 -5.05 -4.13
C CYS A 11 -7.51 -6.20 -5.10
N ALA A 12 -6.69 -7.25 -5.08
CA ALA A 12 -6.75 -8.42 -5.95
C ALA A 12 -6.76 -8.10 -7.46
N ARG A 13 -6.37 -6.89 -7.86
CA ARG A 13 -6.17 -6.56 -9.27
C ARG A 13 -4.97 -7.34 -9.78
N THR A 14 -5.20 -8.11 -10.83
CA THR A 14 -4.21 -8.85 -11.60
C THR A 14 -3.59 -7.96 -12.68
N GLU A 15 -2.47 -8.39 -13.23
CA GLU A 15 -1.82 -7.71 -14.37
C GLU A 15 -1.45 -6.26 -14.06
N VAL A 16 -1.10 -5.98 -12.79
CA VAL A 16 -0.67 -4.66 -12.34
C VAL A 16 0.79 -4.71 -11.93
N VAL A 17 1.50 -3.62 -12.18
CA VAL A 17 2.85 -3.41 -11.65
C VAL A 17 2.80 -3.42 -10.12
N ILE A 18 3.52 -4.37 -9.51
CA ILE A 18 3.66 -4.47 -8.06
C ILE A 18 4.96 -3.80 -7.63
N ASN A 19 4.89 -3.05 -6.54
CA ASN A 19 6.07 -2.43 -5.94
C ASN A 19 6.14 -2.87 -4.48
N PRO A 20 7.27 -3.48 -4.02
CA PRO A 20 7.48 -3.82 -2.62
C PRO A 20 7.72 -2.56 -1.80
N CYS A 21 6.66 -1.80 -1.57
CA CYS A 21 6.62 -0.62 -0.71
C CYS A 21 5.91 -0.96 0.60
N TYR A 22 6.33 -0.32 1.69
CA TYR A 22 5.69 -0.48 3.00
C TYR A 22 5.55 -1.95 3.45
N ASN A 23 6.46 -2.83 3.03
CA ASN A 23 6.46 -4.26 3.37
C ASN A 23 5.31 -5.10 2.74
N ALA A 24 4.72 -4.67 1.61
CA ALA A 24 3.72 -5.47 0.88
C ALA A 24 3.83 -5.34 -0.65
N GLU A 25 3.55 -6.43 -1.38
CA GLU A 25 3.46 -6.47 -2.85
C GLU A 25 2.14 -5.87 -3.33
N SER A 26 2.15 -4.54 -3.49
CA SER A 26 0.94 -3.77 -3.77
C SER A 26 1.09 -2.95 -5.05
N CYS A 27 -0.03 -2.75 -5.74
CA CYS A 27 -0.07 -1.84 -6.88
C CYS A 27 0.11 -0.39 -6.45
N GLU A 28 0.57 0.46 -7.37
CA GLU A 28 0.84 1.88 -7.11
C GLU A 28 -0.37 2.62 -6.51
N ALA A 29 -1.59 2.29 -6.95
CA ALA A 29 -2.80 2.90 -6.42
C ALA A 29 -3.02 2.60 -4.93
N CYS A 30 -2.69 1.40 -4.44
CA CYS A 30 -2.77 1.06 -3.02
C CYS A 30 -1.64 1.70 -2.22
N VAL A 31 -0.42 1.76 -2.79
CA VAL A 31 0.72 2.45 -2.19
C VAL A 31 0.42 3.94 -1.99
N CYS A 32 -0.12 4.61 -3.02
CA CYS A 32 -0.51 6.00 -2.95
C CYS A 32 -1.63 6.25 -1.92
N LEU A 33 -2.62 5.36 -1.85
CA LEU A 33 -3.68 5.45 -0.84
C LEU A 33 -3.10 5.34 0.57
N PHE A 34 -2.26 4.33 0.82
CA PHE A 34 -1.66 4.09 2.13
C PHE A 34 -0.81 5.30 2.58
N ARG A 35 0.06 5.79 1.70
CA ARG A 35 0.91 6.96 1.97
C ARG A 35 0.11 8.21 2.35
N ARG A 36 -1.08 8.42 1.77
CA ARG A 36 -1.91 9.61 2.06
C ARG A 36 -2.46 9.61 3.49
N TYR A 37 -2.72 8.45 4.06
CA TYR A 37 -3.49 8.33 5.30
C TYR A 37 -2.69 7.76 6.47
N ILE A 38 -1.50 7.21 6.23
CA ILE A 38 -0.71 6.57 7.28
C ILE A 38 -0.22 7.58 8.34
N ASP A 39 0.08 8.81 7.94
CA ASP A 39 0.52 9.87 8.86
C ASP A 39 -0.66 10.62 9.51
N ASP A 40 -1.81 10.68 8.83
CA ASP A 40 -3.04 11.30 9.35
C ASP A 40 -4.29 10.50 9.03
N LEU A 41 -4.60 9.55 9.91
CA LEU A 41 -5.82 8.74 9.86
C LEU A 41 -7.11 9.56 10.06
N ARG A 42 -7.03 10.81 10.55
CA ARG A 42 -8.22 11.66 10.74
C ARG A 42 -8.71 12.21 9.40
N SER A 43 -7.81 12.35 8.43
CA SER A 43 -8.14 12.76 7.05
C SER A 43 -8.82 11.65 6.22
N LEU A 44 -8.86 10.41 6.72
CA LEU A 44 -9.46 9.28 6.02
C LEU A 44 -11.00 9.46 5.95
N PRO A 45 -11.57 9.61 4.74
CA PRO A 45 -12.97 9.96 4.59
C PRO A 45 -13.87 8.79 5.00
N ASN A 46 -14.98 9.13 5.68
CA ASN A 46 -16.09 8.25 6.01
C ASN A 46 -15.66 6.87 6.54
N ARG A 47 -15.52 6.75 7.88
CA ARG A 47 -15.23 5.49 8.58
C ARG A 47 -16.36 4.49 8.36
N CYS A 48 -16.27 3.77 7.23
CA CYS A 48 -17.22 2.75 6.85
C CYS A 48 -17.11 1.56 7.80
N VAL A 49 -18.22 0.86 8.05
CA VAL A 49 -18.16 -0.40 8.79
C VAL A 49 -17.69 -1.48 7.80
N PRO A 50 -16.50 -2.08 7.98
CA PRO A 50 -15.87 -2.93 6.95
C PRO A 50 -16.71 -4.14 6.55
N LYS A 51 -17.56 -4.65 7.45
CA LYS A 51 -18.47 -5.79 7.19
C LYS A 51 -19.73 -5.44 6.38
N MET A 52 -19.98 -4.15 6.11
CA MET A 52 -21.16 -3.67 5.37
C MET A 52 -20.80 -3.00 4.03
N CYS A 53 -19.52 -2.99 3.66
CA CYS A 53 -19.06 -2.33 2.46
C CYS A 53 -19.18 -3.26 1.24
N THR A 54 -20.24 -3.08 0.45
CA THR A 54 -20.44 -3.79 -0.81
C THR A 54 -19.44 -3.38 -1.89
N GLU A 55 -18.91 -2.15 -1.81
CA GLU A 55 -17.93 -1.59 -2.76
C GLU A 55 -16.57 -1.33 -2.07
N TYR A 56 -16.02 -2.38 -1.46
CA TYR A 56 -14.76 -2.33 -0.71
C TYR A 56 -13.63 -1.57 -1.44
N LEU A 57 -13.51 -1.71 -2.77
CA LEU A 57 -12.48 -1.04 -3.58
C LEU A 57 -12.70 0.48 -3.76
N LYS A 58 -13.94 0.95 -3.69
CA LYS A 58 -14.29 2.37 -3.81
C LYS A 58 -14.23 3.08 -2.46
N CYS A 59 -14.40 2.35 -1.36
CA CYS A 59 -14.27 2.91 -0.02
C CYS A 59 -12.80 3.08 0.38
N HIS A 60 -12.33 4.33 0.47
CA HIS A 60 -10.96 4.61 0.92
C HIS A 60 -10.68 4.05 2.32
N TYR A 61 -11.67 4.11 3.22
CA TYR A 61 -11.52 3.58 4.58
C TYR A 61 -11.28 2.06 4.58
N CYS A 62 -12.18 1.29 3.99
CA CYS A 62 -12.04 -0.17 3.93
C CYS A 62 -10.76 -0.58 3.19
N ARG A 63 -10.47 0.10 2.08
CA ARG A 63 -9.25 -0.18 1.31
C ARG A 63 -7.99 0.09 2.12
N PHE A 64 -7.96 1.19 2.87
CA PHE A 64 -6.86 1.51 3.77
C PHE A 64 -6.75 0.51 4.94
N GLN A 65 -7.87 0.07 5.52
CA GLN A 65 -7.84 -0.96 6.56
C GLN A 65 -7.23 -2.25 6.06
N LYS A 66 -7.53 -2.66 4.83
CA LYS A 66 -6.89 -3.85 4.25
C LYS A 66 -5.39 -3.67 4.04
N CYS A 67 -4.94 -2.47 3.67
CA CYS A 67 -3.50 -2.18 3.63
C CYS A 67 -2.85 -2.54 4.97
N LEU A 68 -3.48 -2.17 6.10
CA LEU A 68 -3.00 -2.57 7.43
C LEU A 68 -3.10 -4.08 7.66
N GLU A 69 -4.21 -4.72 7.27
CA GLU A 69 -4.40 -6.17 7.44
C GLU A 69 -3.36 -7.01 6.69
N VAL A 70 -2.92 -6.59 5.50
CA VAL A 70 -1.89 -7.29 4.73
C VAL A 70 -0.47 -6.96 5.21
N GLY A 71 -0.33 -6.15 6.26
CA GLY A 71 0.96 -5.83 6.87
C GLY A 71 1.67 -4.63 6.26
N MET A 72 0.97 -3.71 5.58
CA MET A 72 1.58 -2.45 5.18
C MET A 72 1.93 -1.61 6.42
N ILE A 73 3.21 -1.23 6.55
CA ILE A 73 3.71 -0.45 7.69
C ILE A 73 4.56 0.74 7.22
N ASN A 74 4.40 1.89 7.88
CA ASN A 74 5.31 3.03 7.74
C ASN A 74 6.48 2.88 8.72
N ALA A 75 7.19 1.76 8.62
CA ALA A 75 8.44 1.55 9.32
C ALA A 75 9.58 1.60 8.30
N PRO A 76 10.76 2.13 8.67
CA PRO A 76 11.96 1.77 7.93
C PRO A 76 12.02 0.23 7.89
N PRO A 77 12.39 -0.38 6.75
CA PRO A 77 12.55 -1.83 6.69
C PRO A 77 13.43 -2.26 7.88
N PRO A 78 13.11 -3.38 8.56
CA PRO A 78 13.91 -3.85 9.68
C PRO A 78 15.35 -3.87 9.20
N TYR A 79 16.16 -3.02 9.83
CA TYR A 79 17.52 -2.72 9.41
C TYR A 79 18.28 -4.04 9.28
N GLU A 80 18.60 -4.47 8.06
CA GLU A 80 19.90 -5.09 7.75
C GLU A 80 20.13 -5.51 6.29
N ARG A 81 19.18 -5.41 5.33
CA ARG A 81 19.46 -5.98 3.98
C ARG A 81 19.26 -5.13 2.74
N PHE A 82 18.87 -3.87 2.83
CA PHE A 82 18.77 -3.02 1.63
C PHE A 82 19.46 -1.66 1.79
N VAL A 83 20.78 -1.69 1.92
CA VAL A 83 21.63 -0.54 1.55
C VAL A 83 21.80 -0.55 0.02
N VAL A 84 20.77 -0.19 -0.73
CA VAL A 84 20.98 0.22 -2.12
C VAL A 84 21.39 1.69 -2.08
N LYS A 85 22.71 1.93 -2.17
CA LYS A 85 23.32 3.26 -2.25
C LYS A 85 22.68 4.07 -3.39
N LEU A 86 21.74 4.96 -3.07
CA LEU A 86 21.42 6.07 -3.97
C LEU A 86 22.51 7.14 -3.83
N ARG A 87 23.58 6.98 -4.60
CA ARG A 87 24.50 8.09 -4.90
C ARG A 87 23.70 9.14 -5.67
N ARG A 88 23.29 10.22 -5.01
CA ARG A 88 23.05 11.50 -5.69
C ARG A 88 24.40 12.21 -5.80
N GLY A 89 25.03 12.11 -6.96
CA GLY A 89 26.13 12.98 -7.34
C GLY A 89 25.60 14.42 -7.48
N GLY A 90 26.39 15.36 -6.97
CA GLY A 90 26.18 16.80 -7.14
C GLY A 90 26.71 17.31 -8.47
#